data_AF-A0A350CL69-F1
#
_entry.id   AF-A0A350CL69-F1
#
_cell.length_a   1.000
_cell.length_b   1.000
_cell.length_c   1.000
_cell.angle_alpha   90.00
_cell.angle_beta   90.00
_cell.angle_gamma   90.00
#
_symmetry.space_group_name_H-M   'P 1'
#
loop_
_entity.id
_entity.type
_entity.pdbx_description
1 polymer ?
#
loop_
_entity_poly.entity_id
_entity_poly.type
_entity_poly.pdbx_seq_one_letter_code
_entity_poly.pdbx_strand_id
1 'polypeptide(L)'
;MPANYQELIKKYVNDRLRDPGAGATFEFYRPLTKSWYGFGGVGQFGWATCATVNAKNAYGGMTGPLPSYFFIRDGLIIQAVHSETDGANRVTELCSTI
;
A
#
# COMPACT_ATOMS: atom_id res chain seq x y z
N MET A 1 15.48 8.81 -1.14
CA MET A 1 14.61 7.67 -0.78
C MET A 1 14.25 7.85 0.68
N PRO A 2 12.97 7.90 1.10
CA PRO A 2 12.65 7.88 2.52
C PRO A 2 13.20 6.59 3.11
N ALA A 3 14.18 6.67 4.00
CA ALA A 3 14.83 5.51 4.60
C ALA A 3 13.85 4.61 5.37
N ASN A 4 12.68 5.14 5.74
CA ASN A 4 11.67 4.54 6.61
C ASN A 4 10.31 4.30 5.92
N TYR A 5 10.27 4.16 4.58
CA TYR A 5 8.99 4.00 3.86
C TYR A 5 8.17 2.79 4.33
N GLN A 6 8.82 1.69 4.73
CA GLN A 6 8.13 0.52 5.26
C GLN A 6 7.43 0.81 6.59
N GLU A 7 8.07 1.59 7.48
CA GLU A 7 7.47 2.01 8.75
C GLU A 7 6.31 2.97 8.52
N LEU A 8 6.46 3.89 7.56
CA LEU A 8 5.39 4.79 7.14
C LEU A 8 4.16 4.00 6.66
N ILE A 9 4.36 2.99 5.81
CA ILE A 9 3.29 2.13 5.31
C ILE A 9 2.66 1.30 6.43
N LYS A 10 3.49 0.68 7.28
CA LYS A 10 3.01 -0.11 8.42
C LYS A 10 2.14 0.73 9.34
N LYS A 11 2.59 1.95 9.68
CA LYS A 11 1.81 2.91 10.48
C LYS A 11 0.51 3.28 9.76
N TYR A 12 0.60 3.71 8.49
CA TYR A 12 -0.57 4.10 7.69
C TYR A 12 -1.66 3.03 7.66
N VAL A 13 -1.27 1.76 7.45
CA VAL A 13 -2.20 0.63 7.38
C VAL A 13 -2.75 0.28 8.76
N ASN A 14 -1.90 0.16 9.79
CA ASN A 14 -2.35 -0.16 11.15
C ASN A 14 -3.35 0.88 11.68
N ASP A 15 -3.13 2.17 11.41
CA ASP A 15 -4.05 3.27 11.78
C ASP A 15 -5.41 3.19 11.07
N ARG A 16 -5.52 2.39 10.00
CA ARG A 16 -6.74 2.21 9.17
C ARG A 16 -7.35 0.83 9.29
N LEU A 17 -6.76 -0.07 10.07
CA LEU A 17 -7.38 -1.37 10.35
C LEU A 17 -8.64 -1.16 11.19
N ARG A 18 -9.64 -1.99 10.92
CA ARG A 18 -10.89 -1.99 11.69
C ARG A 18 -10.65 -2.32 13.17
N ASP A 19 -9.69 -3.18 13.45
CA ASP A 19 -9.15 -3.42 14.79
C ASP A 19 -7.68 -2.97 14.82
N PRO A 20 -7.38 -1.78 15.36
CA PRO A 20 -6.02 -1.24 15.41
C PRO A 20 -5.05 -2.09 16.26
N GLY A 21 -5.57 -2.89 17.20
CA GLY A 21 -4.77 -3.75 18.08
C GLY A 21 -4.43 -5.12 17.47
N ALA A 22 -5.12 -5.51 16.40
CA ALA A 22 -4.97 -6.83 15.77
C ALA A 22 -3.61 -7.03 15.10
N GLY A 23 -3.02 -5.93 14.57
CA GLY A 23 -1.78 -5.89 13.81
C GLY A 23 -1.91 -6.47 12.39
N ALA A 24 -1.23 -5.85 11.43
CA ALA A 24 -1.03 -6.40 10.08
C ALA A 24 0.39 -6.93 9.89
N THR A 25 0.54 -7.97 9.07
CA THR A 25 1.83 -8.41 8.53
C THR A 25 1.99 -7.89 7.10
N PHE A 26 3.26 -7.68 6.71
CA PHE A 26 3.62 -7.02 5.46
C PHE A 26 4.77 -7.77 4.79
N GLU A 27 4.65 -8.05 3.50
CA GLU A 27 5.74 -8.55 2.66
C GLU A 27 5.92 -7.64 1.46
N PHE A 28 7.02 -6.88 1.45
CA PHE A 28 7.36 -5.97 0.35
C PHE A 28 8.04 -6.77 -0.76
N TYR A 29 7.38 -6.89 -1.91
CA TYR A 29 7.90 -7.64 -3.06
C TYR A 29 8.35 -6.73 -4.22
N ARG A 30 8.12 -5.42 -4.11
CA ARG A 30 8.72 -4.40 -4.97
C ARG A 30 9.55 -3.44 -4.12
N PRO A 31 10.72 -3.00 -4.59
CA PRO A 31 11.43 -1.90 -3.95
C PRO A 31 10.68 -0.58 -4.15
N LEU A 32 11.09 0.44 -3.42
CA LEU A 32 10.55 1.78 -3.61
C LEU A 32 11.12 2.41 -4.90
N THR A 33 10.29 2.55 -5.93
CA THR A 33 10.68 3.09 -7.25
C THR A 33 10.12 4.50 -7.45
N LYS A 34 10.85 5.37 -8.17
CA LYS A 34 10.29 6.66 -8.61
C LYS A 34 9.09 6.41 -9.51
N SER A 35 7.99 7.06 -9.24
CA SER A 35 6.76 6.88 -10.01
C SER A 35 5.97 8.18 -10.09
N TRP A 36 4.91 8.17 -10.87
CA TRP A 36 3.94 9.24 -10.94
C TRP A 36 2.54 8.67 -10.79
N TYR A 37 1.66 9.46 -10.17
CA TYR A 37 0.25 9.10 -9.98
C TYR A 37 -0.62 10.31 -10.28
N GLY A 38 -1.67 10.13 -11.07
CA GLY A 38 -2.63 11.19 -11.40
C GLY A 38 -3.53 10.83 -12.58
N PHE A 39 -4.68 11.48 -12.67
CA PHE A 39 -5.64 11.34 -13.76
C PHE A 39 -5.73 12.65 -14.54
N GLY A 40 -5.92 12.59 -15.86
CA GLY A 40 -6.22 13.78 -16.68
C GLY A 40 -5.08 14.81 -16.82
N GLY A 41 -3.81 14.39 -16.74
CA GLY A 41 -2.66 15.26 -17.04
C GLY A 41 -2.05 16.01 -15.85
N VAL A 42 -2.66 15.94 -14.66
CA VAL A 42 -2.07 16.47 -13.41
C VAL A 42 -1.34 15.34 -12.67
N GLY A 43 -0.22 14.89 -13.24
CA GLY A 43 0.61 13.84 -12.66
C GLY A 43 1.38 14.36 -11.44
N GLN A 44 1.24 13.69 -10.30
CA GLN A 44 2.09 13.94 -9.13
C GLN A 44 3.30 13.02 -9.19
N PHE A 45 4.50 13.57 -9.04
CA PHE A 45 5.72 12.77 -8.91
C PHE A 45 5.96 12.37 -7.47
N GLY A 46 6.47 11.16 -7.29
CA GLY A 46 6.73 10.60 -5.98
C GLY A 46 7.42 9.25 -6.09
N TRP A 47 7.07 8.38 -5.15
CA TRP A 47 7.64 7.05 -5.02
C TRP A 47 6.53 6.03 -4.87
N ALA A 48 6.68 4.86 -5.46
CA ALA A 48 5.72 3.78 -5.36
C ALA A 48 6.39 2.49 -4.89
N THR A 49 5.63 1.65 -4.19
CA THR A 49 6.05 0.30 -3.81
C THR A 49 4.83 -0.60 -3.74
N CYS A 50 5.08 -1.90 -3.82
CA CYS A 50 4.03 -2.90 -3.63
C CYS A 50 4.40 -3.90 -2.54
N ALA A 51 3.37 -4.31 -1.79
CA ALA A 51 3.48 -5.27 -0.71
C ALA A 51 2.22 -6.13 -0.63
N THR A 52 2.33 -7.33 -0.06
CA THR A 52 1.15 -8.02 0.46
C THR A 52 0.86 -7.53 1.87
N VAL A 53 -0.41 -7.26 2.16
CA VAL A 53 -0.90 -6.87 3.48
C VAL A 53 -1.82 -7.98 3.95
N ASN A 54 -1.55 -8.51 5.14
CA ASN A 54 -2.40 -9.51 5.76
C ASN A 54 -2.80 -9.01 7.14
N ALA A 55 -4.09 -8.73 7.34
CA ALA A 55 -4.63 -8.19 8.57
C ALA A 55 -5.68 -9.13 9.17
N LYS A 56 -6.01 -8.96 10.45
CA LYS A 56 -7.13 -9.70 11.04
C LYS A 56 -8.45 -9.06 10.64
N ASN A 57 -9.45 -9.91 10.39
CA ASN A 57 -10.84 -9.53 10.25
C ASN A 57 -11.48 -9.27 11.62
N ALA A 58 -12.72 -8.80 11.62
CA ALA A 58 -13.47 -8.49 12.85
C ALA A 58 -13.75 -9.72 13.75
N TYR A 59 -13.51 -10.94 13.26
CA TYR A 59 -13.69 -12.19 13.99
C TYR A 59 -12.37 -12.74 14.55
N GLY A 60 -11.26 -11.99 14.42
CA GLY A 60 -9.94 -12.36 14.92
C GLY A 60 -9.12 -13.28 14.01
N GLY A 61 -9.67 -13.70 12.86
CA GLY A 61 -8.96 -14.51 11.87
C GLY A 61 -8.23 -13.66 10.83
N MET A 62 -7.15 -14.16 10.24
CA MET A 62 -6.45 -13.46 9.15
C MET A 62 -7.31 -13.42 7.87
N THR A 63 -7.33 -12.29 7.17
CA THR A 63 -8.03 -12.13 5.87
C THR A 63 -7.34 -12.89 4.73
N GLY A 64 -6.07 -13.24 4.91
CA GLY A 64 -5.20 -13.71 3.85
C GLY A 64 -4.37 -12.56 3.26
N PRO A 65 -3.21 -12.86 2.65
CA PRO A 65 -2.33 -11.85 2.07
C PRO A 65 -2.96 -11.20 0.84
N LEU A 66 -3.15 -9.89 0.90
CA LEU A 66 -3.79 -9.10 -0.15
C LEU A 66 -2.76 -8.17 -0.81
N PRO A 67 -2.53 -8.29 -2.13
CA PRO A 67 -1.70 -7.35 -2.87
C PRO A 67 -2.16 -5.90 -2.68
N SER A 68 -1.19 -5.02 -2.43
CA SER A 68 -1.42 -3.60 -2.19
C SER A 68 -0.35 -2.75 -2.86
N TYR A 69 -0.78 -1.61 -3.41
CA TYR A 69 0.06 -0.57 -3.99
C TYR A 69 0.03 0.67 -3.09
N PHE A 70 1.19 1.30 -2.89
CA PHE A 70 1.33 2.52 -2.11
C PHE A 70 2.09 3.57 -2.90
N PHE A 71 1.53 4.79 -2.96
CA PHE A 71 2.19 5.96 -3.52
C PHE A 71 2.53 6.95 -2.41
N ILE A 72 3.81 7.32 -2.34
CA ILE A 72 4.42 8.16 -1.33
C ILE A 72 4.90 9.45 -1.97
N ARG A 73 4.54 10.57 -1.36
CA ARG A 73 5.03 11.89 -1.74
C ARG A 73 5.22 12.73 -0.48
N ASP A 74 6.34 13.45 -0.42
CA ASP A 74 6.65 14.37 0.69
C ASP A 74 6.54 13.71 2.08
N GLY A 75 6.92 12.43 2.17
CA GLY A 75 6.87 11.63 3.41
C GLY A 75 5.48 11.14 3.81
N LEU A 76 4.48 11.30 2.95
CA LEU A 76 3.10 10.91 3.20
C LEU A 76 2.64 9.85 2.19
N ILE A 77 1.79 8.92 2.65
CA ILE A 77 1.03 8.04 1.77
C ILE A 77 -0.14 8.84 1.22
N ILE A 78 -0.07 9.20 -0.05
CA ILE A 78 -1.10 10.00 -0.72
C ILE A 78 -2.06 9.14 -1.54
N GLN A 79 -1.68 7.90 -1.85
CA GLN A 79 -2.58 6.89 -2.40
C GLN A 79 -2.21 5.50 -1.85
N ALA A 80 -3.24 4.73 -1.48
CA ALA A 80 -3.15 3.29 -1.29
C ALA A 80 -4.24 2.62 -2.14
N VAL A 81 -3.93 1.47 -2.73
CA VAL A 81 -4.87 0.66 -3.53
C VAL A 81 -4.72 -0.78 -3.06
N HIS A 82 -5.81 -1.39 -2.61
CA HIS A 82 -5.79 -2.74 -2.05
C HIS A 82 -6.64 -3.67 -2.90
N SER A 83 -6.19 -4.91 -3.11
CA SER A 83 -6.92 -5.84 -3.99
C SER A 83 -8.32 -6.18 -3.51
N GLU A 84 -8.55 -6.16 -2.19
CA GLU A 84 -9.85 -6.42 -1.56
C GLU A 84 -10.88 -5.33 -1.87
N THR A 85 -10.47 -4.05 -1.86
CA THR A 85 -11.37 -2.90 -2.03
C THR A 85 -11.42 -2.40 -3.47
N ASP A 86 -10.29 -2.43 -4.17
CA ASP A 86 -10.10 -1.80 -5.48
C ASP A 86 -9.98 -2.78 -6.65
N GLY A 87 -9.94 -4.09 -6.34
CA GLY A 87 -9.79 -5.17 -7.32
C GLY A 87 -8.32 -5.52 -7.63
N ALA A 88 -8.06 -6.81 -7.76
CA ALA A 88 -6.71 -7.34 -7.98
C ALA A 88 -6.05 -6.86 -9.30
N ASN A 89 -6.84 -6.68 -10.36
CA ASN A 89 -6.33 -6.21 -11.66
C ASN A 89 -5.72 -4.81 -11.54
N ARG A 90 -6.37 -3.91 -10.81
CA ARG A 90 -5.88 -2.53 -10.63
C ARG A 90 -4.56 -2.48 -9.86
N VAL A 91 -4.42 -3.30 -8.82
CA VAL A 91 -3.15 -3.42 -8.10
C VAL A 91 -2.07 -3.99 -9.01
N THR A 92 -2.40 -5.01 -9.80
CA THR A 92 -1.46 -5.66 -10.73
C THR A 92 -0.94 -4.69 -11.78
N GLU A 93 -1.83 -3.91 -12.40
CA GLU A 93 -1.48 -2.85 -13.35
C GLU A 93 -0.50 -1.85 -12.72
N LEU A 94 -0.84 -1.28 -11.56
CA LEU A 94 0.02 -0.32 -10.87
C LEU A 94 1.38 -0.91 -10.50
N CYS A 95 1.42 -2.13 -9.97
CA CYS A 95 2.66 -2.82 -9.59
C CYS A 95 3.51 -3.30 -10.78
N SER A 96 2.94 -3.36 -11.98
CA SER A 96 3.67 -3.66 -13.22
C SER A 96 4.33 -2.44 -13.86
N THR A 97 3.88 -1.23 -13.50
CA THR A 97 4.38 0.03 -14.06
C THR A 97 5.53 0.65 -13.26
N ILE A 98 5.95 0.01 -12.16
CA ILE A 98 6.95 0.51 -11.20
C ILE A 98 8.09 -0.49 -10.95
#